data_AF-C7TZF9-F1
#
_entry.id   AF-C7TZF9-F1
#
_cell.length_a   1.000
_cell.length_b   1.000
_cell.length_c   1.000
_cell.angle_alpha   90.00
_cell.angle_beta   90.00
_cell.angle_gamma   90.00
#
_symmetry.space_group_name_H-M   'P 1'
#
loop_
_entity.id
_entity.type
_entity.pdbx_description
1 polymer ?
#
loop_
_entity_poly.entity_id
_entity_poly.type
_entity_poly.pdbx_seq_one_letter_code
_entity_poly.pdbx_strand_id
1 'polypeptide(L)' 'MKSTIERKLSQLNPLHIEVVDFSDGCGLKFDVKVVSQEFEGKSLVQRHRFVMKIIIHTLQNCS' A
#
# COMPACT_ATOMS: atom_id res chain seq x y z
N MET A 1 -8.80 5.08 7.65
CA MET A 1 -7.54 5.18 6.87
C MET A 1 -7.16 3.86 6.20
N LYS A 2 -7.16 2.72 6.91
CA LYS A 2 -6.94 1.37 6.32
C LYS A 2 -7.71 1.11 5.02
N SER A 3 -9.03 1.35 5.02
CA SER A 3 -9.90 1.14 3.85
C SER A 3 -9.51 1.96 2.61
N THR A 4 -8.92 3.15 2.80
CA THR A 4 -8.43 3.99 1.69
C THR A 4 -7.19 3.37 1.04
N ILE A 5 -6.28 2.82 1.86
CA ILE A 5 -5.06 2.15 1.39
C ILE A 5 -5.44 0.89 0.60
N GLU A 6 -6.32 0.04 1.15
CA GLU A 6 -6.80 -1.18 0.49
C GLU A 6 -7.46 -0.86 -0.86
N ARG A 7 -8.34 0.13 -0.91
CA ARG A 7 -9.02 0.56 -2.15
C ARG A 7 -8.06 1.11 -3.21
N LYS A 8 -6.97 1.75 -2.81
CA LYS A 8 -6.00 2.27 -3.79
C LYS A 8 -5.13 1.14 -4.33
N LEU A 9 -4.71 0.22 -3.45
CA LEU A 9 -3.91 -0.93 -3.84
C LEU A 9 -4.71 -1.96 -4.65
N SER A 10 -6.03 -2.03 -4.49
CA SER A 10 -6.89 -2.88 -5.31
C SER A 10 -6.88 -2.49 -6.79
N GLN A 11 -6.49 -1.26 -7.14
CA GLN A 11 -6.30 -0.83 -8.54
C GLN A 11 -5.15 -1.56 -9.25
N LEU A 12 -4.28 -2.25 -8.50
CA LEU A 12 -3.16 -3.03 -9.03
C LEU A 12 -3.49 -4.49 -9.32
N ASN A 13 -4.78 -4.87 -9.27
CA ASN A 13 -5.25 -6.25 -9.33
C ASN A 13 -4.40 -7.24 -8.52
N PRO A 14 -4.12 -6.95 -7.24
CA PRO A 14 -3.31 -7.84 -6.42
C PRO A 14 -4.08 -9.13 -6.11
N LEU A 15 -3.34 -10.24 -6.09
CA LEU A 15 -3.82 -11.54 -5.63
C LEU A 15 -4.10 -11.54 -4.12
N HIS A 16 -3.35 -10.73 -3.37
CA HIS A 16 -3.51 -10.62 -1.93
C HIS A 16 -3.12 -9.21 -1.45
N ILE A 17 -3.95 -8.64 -0.57
CA ILE A 17 -3.66 -7.39 0.15
C ILE A 17 -3.89 -7.67 1.63
N GLU A 18 -2.93 -7.27 2.45
CA GLU A 18 -3.02 -7.28 3.90
C GLU A 18 -2.57 -5.92 4.42
N VAL A 19 -3.41 -5.24 5.20
CA VAL A 19 -3.07 -3.96 5.85
C VAL A 19 -3.32 -4.09 7.34
N VAL A 20 -2.26 -3.94 8.12
CA VAL A 20 -2.27 -4.01 9.59
C VAL A 20 -1.92 -2.63 10.14
N ASP A 21 -2.78 -2.10 11.01
CA ASP A 21 -2.48 -0.85 11.72
C ASP A 21 -1.59 -1.17 12.92
N PHE A 22 -0.36 -0.69 12.89
CA PHE A 22 0.63 -0.85 13.96
C PHE A 22 0.74 0.39 14.86
N SER A 23 -0.10 1.40 14.63
CA SER A 23 -0.13 2.64 15.40
C SER A 23 -1.16 2.66 16.51
N ASP A 24 -1.60 1.49 16.98
CA ASP A 24 -2.54 1.35 18.09
C ASP A 24 -3.85 2.16 17.86
N GLY A 25 -4.29 2.23 16.59
CA GLY A 25 -5.50 2.95 16.19
C GLY A 25 -5.33 4.45 15.89
N CYS A 26 -4.13 5.02 16.06
CA CYS A 26 -3.86 6.42 15.70
C CYS A 26 -3.80 6.64 14.17
N GLY A 27 -3.59 5.58 13.39
CA GLY A 27 -3.53 5.60 11.93
C GLY A 27 -2.28 6.27 11.36
N LEU A 28 -1.18 6.28 12.10
CA LEU A 28 0.11 6.89 11.69
C LEU A 28 1.11 5.86 11.15
N LYS A 29 0.91 4.57 11.43
CA LYS A 29 1.80 3.48 11.00
C LYS A 29 0.98 2.29 10.53
N PHE A 30 1.18 1.92 9.27
CA PHE A 30 0.56 0.75 8.66
C PHE A 30 1.63 -0.18 8.14
N ASP A 31 1.49 -1.47 8.43
CA ASP A 31 2.19 -2.53 7.74
C ASP A 31 1.33 -3.01 6.57
N VAL A 32 1.91 -3.10 5.38
CA VAL A 32 1.19 -3.32 4.13
C VAL A 32 1.89 -4.42 3.34
N LYS A 33 1.18 -5.53 3.15
CA LYS A 33 1.60 -6.66 2.33
C LYS A 33 0.75 -6.71 1.07
N VAL A 34 1.41 -6.70 -0.09
CA VAL A 34 0.73 -6.81 -1.38
C VAL A 34 1.41 -7.87 -2.22
N VAL A 35 0.62 -8.81 -2.72
CA VAL A 35 1.04 -9.82 -3.69
C VAL A 35 0.33 -9.51 -5.00
N SER A 36 1.08 -9.18 -6.05
CA SER A 36 0.56 -8.93 -7.39
C SER A 36 1.54 -9.46 -8.43
N GLN A 37 1.02 -9.94 -9.56
CA GLN A 37 1.81 -10.32 -10.74
C GLN A 37 2.53 -9.11 -11.35
N GLU A 38 2.04 -7.89 -11.12
CA GLU A 38 2.67 -6.63 -11.54
C GLU A 38 4.07 -6.41 -10.95
N PHE A 39 4.45 -7.19 -9.93
CA PHE A 39 5.77 -7.13 -9.30
C PHE A 39 6.77 -8.14 -9.86
N GLU A 40 6.32 -9.03 -10.74
CA GLU A 40 7.17 -9.98 -11.45
C GLU A 40 8.20 -9.22 -12.32
N GLY A 41 9.45 -9.69 -12.30
CA GLY A 41 10.57 -9.02 -12.98
C GLY A 41 11.06 -7.69 -12.37
N LYS A 42 10.36 -7.11 -11.38
CA LYS A 42 10.80 -5.89 -10.67
C LYS A 42 11.66 -6.22 -9.46
N SER A 43 12.69 -5.43 -9.21
CA SER A 43 13.51 -5.54 -8.00
C SER A 43 12.73 -5.13 -6.75
N LEU A 44 13.17 -5.60 -5.58
CA LEU A 44 12.55 -5.29 -4.28
C LEU A 44 12.37 -3.78 -4.05
N VAL A 45 13.40 -2.98 -4.39
CA VAL A 45 13.36 -1.52 -4.29
C VAL A 45 12.34 -0.90 -5.26
N GLN A 46 12.24 -1.41 -6.50
CA GLN A 46 11.24 -0.92 -7.47
C GLN A 46 9.81 -1.19 -7.00
N ARG A 47 9.56 -2.38 -6.42
CA ARG A 47 8.28 -2.73 -5.82
C ARG A 47 7.92 -1.76 -4.69
N HIS A 48 8.86 -1.54 -3.75
CA HIS A 48 8.66 -0.58 -2.66
C HIS A 48 8.39 0.83 -3.18
N ARG A 49 9.16 1.35 -4.13
CA ARG A 49 8.91 2.69 -4.71
C ARG A 49 7.55 2.78 -5.38
N PHE A 50 7.13 1.74 -6.08
CA PHE A 50 5.85 1.69 -6.78
C PHE A 50 4.68 1.73 -5.80
N VAL A 51 4.68 0.85 -4.79
CA VAL A 51 3.67 0.83 -3.72
C VAL A 51 3.70 2.14 -2.93
N MET A 52 4.90 2.63 -2.59
CA MET A 52 5.07 3.88 -1.83
C MET A 52 4.52 5.09 -2.60
N LYS A 53 4.72 5.19 -3.93
CA LYS A 53 4.14 6.26 -4.75
C LYS A 53 2.61 6.30 -4.66
N ILE A 54 1.96 5.14 -4.68
CA ILE A 54 0.50 5.03 -4.63
C ILE A 54 -0.03 5.43 -3.24
N ILE A 55 0.65 4.99 -2.18
CA ILE A 55 0.24 5.26 -0.80
C ILE A 55 0.53 6.71 -0.39
N ILE A 56 1.74 7.22 -0.64
CA ILE A 56 2.12 8.61 -0.30
C ILE A 56 1.18 9.60 -0.96
N HIS A 57 0.87 9.42 -2.24
CA HIS A 57 -0.05 10.32 -2.94
C HIS A 57 -1.45 10.30 -2.31
N THR A 58 -1.85 9.21 -1.68
CA THR A 58 -3.14 9.10 -1.00
C THR A 58 -3.12 9.74 0.39
N LEU A 59 -2.00 9.66 1.11
CA LEU A 59 -1.84 10.24 2.46
C LEU A 59 -1.60 11.76 2.44
N GLN A 60 -0.96 12.29 1.38
CA GLN A 60 -0.67 13.73 1.25
C GLN A 60 -1.88 14.58 0.82
N ASN A 61 -2.99 13.97 0.42
CA ASN A 61 -4.19 14.68 -0.03
C ASN A 61 -5.28 14.81 1.06
N CYS A 62 -4.94 14.61 2.33
CA CYS A 62 -5.76 15.09 3.44
C CYS A 62 -5.32 16.52 3.79
N SER A 63 -5.79 17.50 3.01
CA SER A 63 -5.73 18.94 3.34
C SER A 63 -7.14 19.51 3.29
#